data_AF-A0A0C3JU71-F1
#
_entry.id   AF-A0A0C3JU71-F1
#
_cell.length_a   1.000
_cell.length_b   1.000
_cell.length_c   1.000
_cell.angle_alpha   90.00
_cell.angle_beta   90.00
_cell.angle_gamma   90.00
#
_symmetry.space_group_name_H-M   'P 1'
#
loop_
_entity.id
_entity.type
_entity.pdbx_description
1 polymer ?
#
loop_
_entity_poly.entity_id
_entity_poly.type
_entity_poly.pdbx_seq_one_letter_code
_entity_poly.pdbx_strand_id
1 'polypeptide(L)'
;MLHGMDQSHDLATIQLRKNYISPPDVIAAVDSSVGEICCPLVVVDVTTGCLCDETERMRIFKADPRFKGLVSSMTKKVDKTRIRPVVERFFGYVMFSHAWQGNEPSFQDVNVVNSVWDLPDMPLNNKLRVFCLETRRFGHNWAWSDTCCIDKSTSSVLNQSLTSMYKWYANSAATLVLLAGVAHPSKPGDLTLSLWMTRAWTSQELLSPNVIFFYVSEWKPYFGNTGVNSKQSPEVMQELADSIKISPGTIVTFSPDDLGVRENLRLASTRNAKFDEDVAYSLVEIFTSDIRPHYGKEPTLSDISWRRSWLAMERSPYLRGQGSRRHTTAVSRLRFSVYNYNPPSLEGAEMKSCIAKLRDKFPRQKVRIIYNKINHLFPARFTT
;
A
#
# COMPACT_ATOMS: atom_id res chain seq x y z
N MET A 1 16.47 -6.13 -40.19
CA MET A 1 16.94 -7.43 -40.71
C MET A 1 15.81 -8.47 -40.74
N LEU A 2 15.22 -8.88 -39.60
CA LEU A 2 14.08 -9.84 -39.59
C LEU A 2 12.91 -9.42 -40.49
N HIS A 3 12.51 -8.14 -40.45
CA HIS A 3 11.47 -7.62 -41.34
C HIS A 3 11.83 -7.77 -42.84
N GLY A 4 13.11 -7.58 -43.20
CA GLY A 4 13.58 -7.79 -44.57
C GLY A 4 13.61 -9.26 -44.97
N MET A 5 13.82 -10.17 -44.01
CA MET A 5 13.70 -11.61 -44.23
C MET A 5 12.25 -12.05 -44.38
N ASP A 6 11.32 -11.44 -43.62
CA ASP A 6 9.87 -11.71 -43.71
C ASP A 6 9.26 -11.29 -45.05
N GLN A 7 9.88 -10.33 -45.74
CA GLN A 7 9.45 -9.85 -47.06
C GLN A 7 10.23 -10.49 -48.22
N SER A 8 11.17 -11.41 -47.95
CA SER A 8 12.00 -12.01 -48.98
C SER A 8 11.29 -13.11 -49.75
N HIS A 9 11.46 -13.13 -51.08
CA HIS A 9 11.01 -14.22 -51.95
C HIS A 9 12.07 -15.31 -52.17
N ASP A 10 13.28 -15.12 -51.64
CA ASP A 10 14.37 -16.10 -51.73
C ASP A 10 14.14 -17.27 -50.76
N LEU A 11 14.14 -18.49 -51.30
CA LEU A 11 13.90 -19.73 -50.56
C LEU A 11 14.91 -19.96 -49.43
N ALA A 12 16.19 -19.58 -49.62
CA ALA A 12 17.21 -19.73 -48.60
C ALA A 12 16.96 -18.77 -47.42
N THR A 13 16.58 -17.52 -47.72
CA THR A 13 16.21 -16.52 -46.71
C THR A 13 14.95 -16.92 -45.94
N ILE A 14 13.92 -17.43 -46.62
CA ILE A 14 12.70 -17.94 -45.98
C ILE A 14 13.02 -19.11 -45.04
N GLN A 15 13.88 -20.04 -45.48
CA GLN A 15 14.27 -21.18 -44.64
C GLN A 15 15.12 -20.74 -43.45
N LEU A 16 16.02 -19.77 -43.63
CA LEU A 16 16.79 -19.16 -42.53
C LEU A 16 15.86 -18.46 -41.53
N ARG A 17 14.78 -17.82 -42.01
CA ARG A 17 13.82 -17.09 -41.18
C ARG A 17 13.10 -17.98 -40.17
N LYS A 18 12.81 -19.23 -40.54
CA LYS A 18 12.19 -20.23 -39.65
C LYS A 18 13.04 -20.59 -38.43
N ASN A 19 14.33 -20.28 -38.44
CA ASN A 19 15.23 -20.54 -37.31
C ASN A 19 15.13 -19.49 -36.20
N TYR A 20 14.39 -18.40 -36.42
CA TYR A 20 14.25 -17.29 -35.48
C TYR A 20 12.80 -17.12 -35.06
N ILE A 21 12.60 -16.68 -33.81
CA ILE A 21 11.28 -16.40 -33.27
C ILE A 21 10.58 -15.28 -34.06
N SER A 22 9.25 -15.33 -34.14
CA SER A 22 8.49 -14.28 -34.80
C SER A 22 8.32 -13.05 -33.90
N PRO A 23 8.29 -11.82 -34.44
CA PRO A 23 7.96 -10.63 -33.68
C PRO A 23 6.64 -10.74 -32.88
N PRO A 24 5.54 -11.32 -33.42
CA PRO A 24 4.32 -11.57 -32.64
C PRO A 24 4.53 -12.43 -31.40
N ASP A 25 5.34 -13.49 -31.47
CA ASP A 25 5.60 -14.36 -30.32
C ASP A 25 6.39 -13.62 -29.22
N VAL A 26 7.33 -12.75 -29.61
CA VAL A 26 8.06 -11.89 -28.67
C VAL A 26 7.12 -10.89 -28.02
N ILE A 27 6.23 -10.26 -28.81
CA ILE A 27 5.23 -9.30 -28.29
C ILE A 27 4.29 -10.00 -27.29
N ALA A 28 3.78 -11.19 -27.62
CA ALA A 28 2.93 -11.95 -26.71
C ALA A 28 3.65 -12.30 -25.39
N ALA A 29 4.94 -12.66 -25.46
CA ALA A 29 5.75 -12.91 -24.27
C ALA A 29 5.99 -11.64 -23.44
N VAL A 30 6.16 -10.48 -24.10
CA VAL A 30 6.27 -9.18 -23.43
C VAL A 30 4.95 -8.81 -22.76
N ASP A 31 3.82 -8.86 -23.48
CA ASP A 31 2.50 -8.54 -22.94
C ASP A 31 2.15 -9.44 -21.75
N SER A 32 2.47 -10.74 -21.83
CA SER A 32 2.37 -11.66 -20.68
C SER A 32 3.25 -11.23 -19.50
N SER A 33 4.47 -10.76 -19.75
CA SER A 33 5.37 -10.30 -18.67
C SER A 33 4.89 -8.98 -18.06
N VAL A 34 4.23 -8.12 -18.85
CA VAL A 34 3.63 -6.88 -18.34
C VAL A 34 2.41 -7.17 -17.46
N GLY A 35 1.57 -8.14 -17.84
CA GLY A 35 0.42 -8.57 -17.05
C GLY A 35 0.79 -9.18 -15.69
N GLU A 36 2.05 -9.59 -15.49
CA GLU A 36 2.57 -10.06 -14.20
C GLU A 36 2.96 -8.89 -13.26
N ILE A 37 3.10 -7.66 -13.77
CA ILE A 37 3.50 -6.51 -12.95
C ILE A 37 2.28 -5.97 -12.18
N CYS A 38 2.40 -5.91 -10.86
CA CYS A 38 1.42 -5.25 -10.02
C CYS A 38 1.63 -3.72 -10.04
N CYS A 39 0.91 -3.03 -10.93
CA CYS A 39 0.99 -1.58 -11.13
C CYS A 39 -0.31 -0.87 -10.71
N PRO A 40 -0.23 0.38 -10.21
CA PRO A 40 -1.39 1.24 -10.05
C PRO A 40 -2.11 1.48 -11.37
N LEU A 41 -3.42 1.72 -11.30
CA LEU A 41 -4.28 1.92 -12.47
C LEU A 41 -3.85 3.13 -13.31
N VAL A 42 -3.56 4.24 -12.62
CA VAL A 42 -3.07 5.49 -13.20
C VAL A 42 -1.81 5.90 -12.47
N VAL A 43 -0.83 6.44 -13.19
CA VAL A 43 0.41 7.02 -12.64
C VAL A 43 0.71 8.33 -13.37
N VAL A 44 1.58 9.17 -12.81
CA VAL A 44 2.12 10.35 -13.50
C VAL A 44 3.34 9.93 -14.30
N ASP A 45 3.37 10.25 -15.60
CA ASP A 45 4.62 10.28 -16.38
C ASP A 45 5.45 11.46 -15.89
N VAL A 46 6.54 11.21 -15.19
CA VAL A 46 7.37 12.31 -14.67
C VAL A 46 8.06 13.10 -15.77
N THR A 47 8.06 12.66 -17.03
CA THR A 47 8.60 13.42 -18.17
C THR A 47 7.63 14.51 -18.59
N THR A 48 6.41 14.11 -18.95
CA THR A 48 5.37 14.98 -19.50
C THR A 48 4.49 15.61 -18.42
N GLY A 49 4.45 15.01 -17.24
CA GLY A 49 3.59 15.35 -16.11
C GLY A 49 2.14 14.88 -16.27
N CYS A 50 1.81 14.18 -17.36
CA CYS A 50 0.46 13.70 -17.64
C CYS A 50 0.11 12.49 -16.76
N LEU A 51 -1.19 12.34 -16.48
CA LEU A 51 -1.74 11.10 -15.92
C LEU A 51 -1.82 10.04 -17.04
N CYS A 52 -1.25 8.87 -16.80
CA CYS A 52 -1.19 7.77 -17.75
C CYS A 52 -1.82 6.51 -17.14
N ASP A 53 -2.79 5.95 -17.84
CA ASP A 53 -3.36 4.65 -17.53
C ASP A 53 -2.49 3.51 -18.10
N GLU A 54 -2.99 2.27 -18.02
CA GLU A 54 -2.30 1.11 -18.62
C GLU A 54 -2.14 1.22 -20.14
N THR A 55 -3.19 1.68 -20.84
CA THR A 55 -3.19 1.80 -22.30
C THR A 55 -2.11 2.76 -22.77
N GLU A 56 -2.01 3.92 -22.13
CA GLU A 56 -1.05 4.95 -22.48
C GLU A 56 0.39 4.52 -22.13
N ARG A 57 0.59 3.92 -20.97
CA ARG A 57 1.91 3.34 -20.62
C ARG A 57 2.35 2.27 -21.62
N MET A 58 1.43 1.42 -22.07
CA MET A 58 1.72 0.41 -23.08
C MET A 58 2.07 1.04 -24.43
N ARG A 59 1.36 2.11 -24.83
CA ARG A 59 1.67 2.88 -26.04
C ARG A 59 3.09 3.45 -25.99
N ILE A 60 3.46 4.08 -24.86
CA ILE A 60 4.79 4.64 -24.63
C ILE A 60 5.84 3.52 -24.63
N PHE A 61 5.57 2.39 -23.97
CA PHE A 61 6.49 1.25 -23.94
C PHE A 61 6.76 0.67 -25.33
N LYS A 62 5.74 0.50 -26.15
CA LYS A 62 5.88 0.00 -27.53
C LYS A 62 6.69 0.94 -28.42
N ALA A 63 6.73 2.24 -28.09
CA ALA A 63 7.57 3.23 -28.77
C ALA A 63 9.03 3.21 -28.28
N ASP A 64 9.31 2.68 -27.09
CA ASP A 64 10.64 2.66 -26.46
C ASP A 64 11.66 1.87 -27.30
N PRO A 65 12.88 2.39 -27.51
CA PRO A 65 13.93 1.70 -28.26
C PRO A 65 14.27 0.31 -27.70
N ARG A 66 14.15 0.08 -26.40
CA ARG A 66 14.42 -1.21 -25.76
C ARG A 66 13.37 -2.24 -26.15
N PHE A 67 12.09 -1.85 -26.20
CA PHE A 67 11.02 -2.71 -26.71
C PHE A 67 11.26 -3.06 -28.19
N LYS A 68 11.54 -2.05 -29.02
CA LYS A 68 11.89 -2.28 -30.44
C LYS A 68 13.10 -3.19 -30.60
N GLY A 69 14.09 -3.07 -29.72
CA GLY A 69 15.26 -3.93 -29.66
C GLY A 69 14.97 -5.37 -29.24
N LEU A 70 13.97 -5.60 -28.39
CA LEU A 70 13.49 -6.95 -28.07
C LEU A 70 12.81 -7.58 -29.29
N VAL A 71 11.87 -6.87 -29.90
CA VAL A 71 11.07 -7.35 -31.03
C VAL A 71 11.90 -7.59 -32.29
N SER A 72 12.96 -6.80 -32.51
CA SER A 72 13.88 -6.96 -33.65
C SER A 72 15.03 -7.95 -33.41
N SER A 73 15.10 -8.56 -32.23
CA SER A 73 16.19 -9.47 -31.87
C SER A 73 16.12 -10.81 -32.60
N MET A 74 17.24 -11.27 -33.13
CA MET A 74 17.37 -12.57 -33.79
C MET A 74 17.60 -13.72 -32.79
N THR A 75 16.67 -13.93 -31.86
CA THR A 75 16.73 -15.09 -30.96
C THR A 75 16.03 -16.30 -31.57
N LYS A 76 16.50 -17.51 -31.25
CA LYS A 76 15.87 -18.77 -31.71
C LYS A 76 14.64 -19.16 -30.87
N LYS A 77 14.50 -18.59 -29.67
CA LYS A 77 13.42 -18.85 -28.71
C LYS A 77 13.09 -17.58 -27.93
N VAL A 78 11.93 -17.59 -27.26
CA VAL A 78 11.56 -16.55 -26.30
C VAL A 78 12.63 -16.49 -25.21
N ASP A 79 13.23 -15.33 -25.03
CA ASP A 79 14.21 -15.08 -23.98
C ASP A 79 13.58 -14.25 -22.87
N LYS A 80 12.87 -14.94 -21.95
CA LYS A 80 12.27 -14.29 -20.78
C LYS A 80 13.31 -13.61 -19.88
N THR A 81 14.56 -14.09 -19.88
CA THR A 81 15.64 -13.51 -19.05
C THR A 81 16.06 -12.13 -19.53
N ARG A 82 15.87 -11.83 -20.83
CA ARG A 82 16.08 -10.51 -21.40
C ARG A 82 14.83 -9.64 -21.40
N ILE A 83 13.64 -10.22 -21.58
CA ILE A 83 12.37 -9.47 -21.56
C ILE A 83 12.10 -8.89 -20.17
N ARG A 84 12.22 -9.72 -19.13
CA ARG A 84 11.81 -9.38 -17.76
C ARG A 84 12.50 -8.10 -17.24
N PRO A 85 13.84 -7.94 -17.30
CA PRO A 85 14.49 -6.73 -16.80
C PRO A 85 14.10 -5.46 -17.57
N VAL A 86 13.79 -5.56 -18.87
CA VAL A 86 13.34 -4.41 -19.67
C VAL A 86 11.95 -3.99 -19.22
N VAL A 87 11.06 -4.96 -19.02
CA VAL A 87 9.69 -4.75 -18.56
C VAL A 87 9.67 -4.20 -17.13
N GLU A 88 10.34 -4.85 -16.18
CA GLU A 88 10.44 -4.40 -14.78
C GLU A 88 11.04 -3.00 -14.66
N ARG A 89 12.12 -2.72 -15.41
CA ARG A 89 12.74 -1.40 -15.39
C ARG A 89 11.85 -0.32 -16.00
N PHE A 90 11.11 -0.65 -17.06
CA PHE A 90 10.25 0.33 -17.71
C PHE A 90 9.04 0.65 -16.85
N PHE A 91 8.35 -0.35 -16.32
CA PHE A 91 7.11 -0.18 -15.57
C PHE A 91 7.30 0.08 -14.07
N GLY A 92 8.53 -0.05 -13.55
CA GLY A 92 8.84 0.28 -12.17
C GLY A 92 8.46 1.72 -11.83
N TYR A 93 7.72 1.88 -10.74
CA TYR A 93 7.15 3.15 -10.30
C TYR A 93 7.57 3.49 -8.86
N VAL A 94 7.52 4.78 -8.55
CA VAL A 94 7.82 5.32 -7.22
C VAL A 94 6.52 5.81 -6.58
N MET A 95 6.33 5.46 -5.31
CA MET A 95 5.16 5.88 -4.54
C MET A 95 5.45 7.12 -3.72
N PHE A 96 4.48 8.02 -3.64
CA PHE A 96 4.49 9.13 -2.71
C PHE A 96 3.69 8.78 -1.47
N SER A 97 4.30 8.99 -0.31
CA SER A 97 3.64 8.83 0.98
C SER A 97 3.80 10.11 1.78
N HIS A 98 2.70 10.73 2.20
CA HIS A 98 2.73 11.97 2.97
C HIS A 98 1.46 12.18 3.81
N ALA A 99 1.55 13.03 4.84
CA ALA A 99 0.37 13.48 5.56
C ALA A 99 -0.34 14.59 4.78
N TRP A 100 -1.60 14.37 4.39
CA TRP A 100 -2.38 15.36 3.65
C TRP A 100 -2.53 16.64 4.48
N GLN A 101 -2.45 17.78 3.78
CA GLN A 101 -2.53 19.14 4.30
C GLN A 101 -3.78 19.87 3.80
N GLY A 102 -4.61 19.21 2.96
CA GLY A 102 -5.99 19.57 2.68
C GLY A 102 -6.25 20.00 1.25
N ASN A 103 -5.35 20.80 0.66
CA ASN A 103 -5.49 21.34 -0.69
C ASN A 103 -4.48 20.70 -1.66
N GLU A 104 -4.19 19.41 -1.48
CA GLU A 104 -3.40 18.67 -2.46
C GLU A 104 -4.11 18.60 -3.81
N PRO A 105 -3.37 18.63 -4.93
CA PRO A 105 -3.95 18.45 -6.24
C PRO A 105 -4.63 17.08 -6.35
N SER A 106 -5.88 17.11 -6.78
CA SER A 106 -6.71 15.94 -7.06
C SER A 106 -6.48 15.40 -8.46
N PHE A 107 -7.08 14.25 -8.77
CA PHE A 107 -7.09 13.69 -10.13
C PHE A 107 -7.71 14.68 -11.12
N GLN A 108 -8.81 15.31 -10.73
CA GLN A 108 -9.54 16.28 -11.55
C GLN A 108 -8.70 17.52 -11.83
N ASP A 109 -7.98 18.04 -10.82
CA ASP A 109 -7.14 19.22 -10.99
C ASP A 109 -6.07 19.00 -12.06
N VAL A 110 -5.36 17.87 -11.98
CA VAL A 110 -4.32 17.51 -12.96
C VAL A 110 -4.93 17.24 -14.33
N ASN A 111 -6.09 16.58 -14.39
CA ASN A 111 -6.76 16.27 -15.66
C ASN A 111 -7.26 17.53 -16.39
N VAL A 112 -7.66 18.58 -15.65
CA VAL A 112 -8.07 19.86 -16.25
C VAL A 112 -6.89 20.58 -16.91
N VAL A 113 -5.72 20.59 -16.27
CA VAL A 113 -4.52 21.24 -16.82
C VAL A 113 -3.66 20.31 -17.70
N ASN A 114 -4.01 19.03 -17.79
CA ASN A 114 -3.32 17.96 -18.51
C ASN A 114 -1.90 17.61 -18.04
N SER A 115 -1.31 18.34 -17.08
CA SER A 115 0.03 18.04 -16.57
C SER A 115 0.24 18.56 -15.14
N VAL A 116 0.96 17.80 -14.30
CA VAL A 116 1.41 18.29 -12.98
C VAL A 116 2.33 19.51 -13.07
N TRP A 117 2.99 19.71 -14.23
CA TRP A 117 3.84 20.88 -14.46
C TRP A 117 3.00 22.15 -14.63
N ASP A 118 1.80 22.03 -15.16
CA ASP A 118 0.91 23.16 -15.50
C ASP A 118 -0.08 23.53 -14.38
N LEU A 119 0.03 22.88 -13.22
CA LEU A 119 -0.75 23.24 -12.03
C LEU A 119 -0.48 24.70 -11.58
N PRO A 120 -1.37 25.33 -10.80
CA PRO A 120 -1.08 26.63 -10.21
C PRO A 120 0.14 26.58 -9.27
N ASP A 121 0.90 27.67 -9.18
CA ASP A 121 2.04 27.80 -8.28
C ASP A 121 1.61 27.94 -6.81
N MET A 122 1.32 26.78 -6.22
CA MET A 122 0.88 26.62 -4.84
C MET A 122 1.83 25.67 -4.11
N PRO A 123 2.06 25.85 -2.79
CA PRO A 123 3.00 25.01 -2.03
C PRO A 123 2.74 23.50 -2.17
N LEU A 124 1.48 23.06 -2.16
CA LEU A 124 1.11 21.65 -2.27
C LEU A 124 1.22 21.09 -3.70
N ASN A 125 1.06 21.94 -4.71
CA ASN A 125 1.35 21.57 -6.10
C ASN A 125 2.85 21.44 -6.31
N ASN A 126 3.64 22.35 -5.75
CA ASN A 126 5.10 22.26 -5.73
C ASN A 126 5.59 21.01 -5.00
N LYS A 127 4.92 20.60 -3.91
CA LYS A 127 5.19 19.33 -3.23
C LYS A 127 5.08 18.14 -4.21
N LEU A 128 4.01 18.06 -5.00
CA LEU A 128 3.84 17.01 -6.01
C LEU A 128 4.88 17.10 -7.14
N ARG A 129 5.21 18.32 -7.60
CA ARG A 129 6.25 18.53 -8.63
C ARG A 129 7.61 18.07 -8.17
N VAL A 130 8.02 18.45 -6.95
CA VAL A 130 9.31 18.00 -6.39
C VAL A 130 9.32 16.48 -6.22
N PHE A 131 8.22 15.87 -5.79
CA PHE A 131 8.09 14.41 -5.79
C PHE A 131 8.34 13.77 -7.18
N CYS A 132 7.76 14.35 -8.24
CA CYS A 132 7.98 13.87 -9.61
C CYS A 132 9.44 14.07 -10.06
N LEU A 133 10.06 15.18 -9.69
CA LEU A 133 11.49 15.43 -9.94
C LEU A 133 12.37 14.41 -9.21
N GLU A 134 12.11 14.13 -7.94
CA GLU A 134 12.84 13.12 -7.17
C GLU A 134 12.64 11.73 -7.77
N THR A 135 11.42 11.36 -8.16
CA THR A 135 11.16 10.10 -8.88
C THR A 135 12.04 9.95 -10.14
N ARG A 136 12.17 11.02 -10.93
CA ARG A 136 13.08 11.04 -12.08
C ARG A 136 14.55 10.89 -11.67
N ARG A 137 14.98 11.54 -10.56
CA ARG A 137 16.35 11.40 -10.03
C ARG A 137 16.67 9.98 -9.58
N PHE A 138 15.67 9.24 -9.08
CA PHE A 138 15.75 7.80 -8.80
C PHE A 138 15.78 6.93 -10.06
N GLY A 139 15.66 7.52 -11.26
CA GLY A 139 15.74 6.79 -12.53
C GLY A 139 14.44 6.13 -12.97
N HIS A 140 13.31 6.53 -12.39
CA HIS A 140 11.98 6.01 -12.71
C HIS A 140 11.16 7.03 -13.50
N ASN A 141 10.34 6.52 -14.42
CA ASN A 141 9.47 7.34 -15.27
C ASN A 141 8.07 7.53 -14.68
N TRP A 142 7.69 6.71 -13.72
CA TRP A 142 6.32 6.64 -13.20
C TRP A 142 6.29 7.01 -11.74
N ALA A 143 5.50 8.02 -11.41
CA ALA A 143 5.26 8.47 -10.06
C ALA A 143 3.80 8.24 -9.68
N TRP A 144 3.53 7.85 -8.45
CA TRP A 144 2.17 7.62 -7.97
C TRP A 144 1.89 8.38 -6.68
N SER A 145 0.77 9.10 -6.64
CA SER A 145 0.25 9.79 -5.45
C SER A 145 -1.24 9.49 -5.32
N ASP A 146 -1.68 9.03 -4.15
CA ASP A 146 -3.07 8.70 -3.86
C ASP A 146 -4.04 9.89 -4.05
N THR A 147 -3.52 11.12 -4.00
CA THR A 147 -4.29 12.35 -4.22
C THR A 147 -4.70 12.55 -5.67
N CYS A 148 -3.78 12.33 -6.62
CA CYS A 148 -3.99 12.66 -8.03
C CYS A 148 -4.00 11.46 -8.98
N CYS A 149 -3.57 10.28 -8.54
CA CYS A 149 -3.56 9.06 -9.34
C CYS A 149 -4.77 8.15 -9.08
N ILE A 150 -5.67 8.53 -8.17
CA ILE A 150 -6.94 7.85 -7.94
C ILE A 150 -8.06 8.79 -8.36
N ASP A 151 -8.85 8.39 -9.35
CA ASP A 151 -10.12 9.08 -9.62
C ASP A 151 -11.13 8.70 -8.53
N LYS A 152 -11.19 9.56 -7.50
CA LYS A 152 -12.09 9.40 -6.36
C LYS A 152 -13.57 9.62 -6.72
N SER A 153 -13.87 10.16 -7.91
CA SER A 153 -15.25 10.33 -8.39
C SER A 153 -15.85 9.02 -8.93
N THR A 154 -14.99 8.07 -9.31
CA THR A 154 -15.40 6.76 -9.83
C THR A 154 -15.28 5.70 -8.74
N SER A 155 -16.41 5.25 -8.19
CA SER A 155 -16.45 4.34 -7.04
C SER A 155 -15.76 2.99 -7.29
N SER A 156 -15.83 2.45 -8.51
CA SER A 156 -15.12 1.20 -8.87
C SER A 156 -13.61 1.37 -8.85
N VAL A 157 -13.10 2.49 -9.39
CA VAL A 157 -11.67 2.84 -9.40
C VAL A 157 -11.17 3.09 -7.98
N LEU A 158 -11.94 3.84 -7.19
CA LEU A 158 -11.63 4.08 -5.78
C LEU A 158 -11.52 2.76 -5.02
N ASN A 159 -12.53 1.90 -5.12
CA ASN A 159 -12.55 0.62 -4.41
C ASN A 159 -11.40 -0.28 -4.84
N GLN A 160 -11.17 -0.42 -6.14
CA GLN A 160 -10.07 -1.22 -6.66
C GLN A 160 -8.72 -0.69 -6.16
N SER A 161 -8.55 0.63 -6.10
CA SER A 161 -7.32 1.26 -5.63
C SER A 161 -7.08 0.95 -4.16
N LEU A 162 -8.07 1.20 -3.31
CA LEU A 162 -7.97 0.97 -1.87
C LEU A 162 -7.72 -0.49 -1.50
N THR A 163 -8.27 -1.45 -2.27
CA THR A 163 -8.04 -2.89 -2.07
C THR A 163 -6.77 -3.41 -2.75
N SER A 164 -5.98 -2.54 -3.39
CA SER A 164 -4.71 -2.90 -4.05
C SER A 164 -3.51 -2.11 -3.55
N MET A 165 -3.73 -1.06 -2.74
CA MET A 165 -2.68 -0.13 -2.31
C MET A 165 -1.54 -0.83 -1.60
N TYR A 166 -1.80 -1.77 -0.68
CA TYR A 166 -0.76 -2.54 -0.02
C TYR A 166 0.11 -3.25 -1.05
N LYS A 167 -0.50 -3.96 -2.01
CA LYS A 167 0.26 -4.66 -3.06
C LYS A 167 1.05 -3.71 -3.93
N TRP A 168 0.49 -2.54 -4.26
CA TRP A 168 1.21 -1.55 -5.03
C TRP A 168 2.40 -0.98 -4.25
N TYR A 169 2.25 -0.68 -2.97
CA TYR A 169 3.38 -0.28 -2.13
C TYR A 169 4.47 -1.37 -2.06
N ALA A 170 4.08 -2.64 -1.96
CA ALA A 170 5.00 -3.77 -1.85
C ALA A 170 5.81 -3.99 -3.14
N ASN A 171 5.17 -3.75 -4.29
CA ASN A 171 5.76 -3.91 -5.61
C ASN A 171 6.37 -2.60 -6.18
N SER A 172 6.30 -1.50 -5.42
CA SER A 172 6.94 -0.25 -5.83
C SER A 172 8.47 -0.39 -5.84
N ALA A 173 9.12 0.34 -6.75
CA ALA A 173 10.58 0.38 -6.80
C ALA A 173 11.15 1.15 -5.59
N ALA A 174 10.44 2.18 -5.15
CA ALA A 174 10.72 2.92 -3.93
C ALA A 174 9.46 3.64 -3.45
N THR A 175 9.40 3.91 -2.15
CA THR A 175 8.43 4.84 -1.55
C THR A 175 9.16 6.04 -0.97
N LEU A 176 8.83 7.24 -1.44
CA LEU A 176 9.35 8.50 -0.89
C LEU A 176 8.35 9.05 0.11
N VAL A 177 8.77 9.11 1.38
CA VAL A 177 7.99 9.67 2.48
C VAL A 177 8.40 11.10 2.74
N LEU A 178 7.46 12.04 2.67
CA LEU A 178 7.69 13.43 3.08
C LEU A 178 7.07 13.69 4.46
N LEU A 179 7.94 13.96 5.43
CA LEU A 179 7.58 14.32 6.80
C LEU A 179 7.30 15.82 6.89
N ALA A 180 6.13 16.22 6.38
CA ALA A 180 5.68 17.62 6.45
C ALA A 180 5.67 18.13 7.89
N GLY A 181 6.26 19.32 8.10
CA GLY A 181 6.40 19.95 9.41
C GLY A 181 7.70 19.60 10.15
N VAL A 182 8.49 18.65 9.65
CA VAL A 182 9.86 18.42 10.12
C VAL A 182 10.82 19.32 9.35
N ALA A 183 11.68 20.04 10.07
CA ALA A 183 12.65 20.97 9.48
C ALA A 183 14.03 20.31 9.28
N HIS A 184 14.86 20.91 8.42
CA HIS A 184 16.26 20.54 8.28
C HIS A 184 17.18 21.40 9.19
N PRO A 185 18.15 20.83 9.92
CA PRO A 185 18.38 19.40 10.12
C PRO A 185 17.32 18.77 11.04
N SER A 186 16.96 17.51 10.76
CA SER A 186 16.05 16.75 11.61
C SER A 186 16.72 16.33 12.92
N LYS A 187 15.90 16.10 13.95
CA LYS A 187 16.32 15.70 15.29
C LYS A 187 15.70 14.34 15.66
N PRO A 188 16.34 13.59 16.59
CA PRO A 188 15.73 12.37 17.12
C PRO A 188 14.33 12.61 17.67
N GLY A 189 13.38 11.77 17.24
CA GLY A 189 11.98 11.87 17.63
C GLY A 189 11.09 12.61 16.63
N ASP A 190 11.66 13.35 15.67
CA ASP A 190 10.88 14.11 14.68
C ASP A 190 10.03 13.18 13.80
N LEU A 191 10.56 12.01 13.41
CA LEU A 191 9.80 11.00 12.68
C LEU A 191 8.69 10.44 13.57
N THR A 192 9.00 10.07 14.81
CA THR A 192 8.03 9.53 15.78
C THR A 192 6.86 10.48 16.04
N LEU A 193 7.14 11.78 16.15
CA LEU A 193 6.16 12.82 16.44
C LEU A 193 5.49 13.37 15.18
N SER A 194 5.94 12.96 13.99
CA SER A 194 5.38 13.44 12.73
C SER A 194 3.91 13.06 12.60
N LEU A 195 3.13 13.95 11.97
CA LEU A 195 1.74 13.63 11.61
C LEU A 195 1.64 12.36 10.76
N TRP A 196 2.65 12.11 9.93
CA TRP A 196 2.74 10.91 9.10
C TRP A 196 2.70 9.62 9.92
N MET A 197 3.41 9.55 11.06
CA MET A 197 3.38 8.39 11.95
C MET A 197 2.05 8.17 12.68
N THR A 198 1.14 9.14 12.60
CA THR A 198 -0.17 9.06 13.25
C THR A 198 -1.31 8.79 12.29
N ARG A 199 -1.12 8.79 10.96
CA ARG A 199 -2.23 8.52 10.02
C ARG A 199 -2.49 7.03 9.85
N ALA A 200 -3.75 6.65 9.67
CA ALA A 200 -4.17 5.25 9.53
C ALA A 200 -3.52 4.57 8.31
N TRP A 201 -3.72 5.15 7.12
CA TRP A 201 -3.21 4.65 5.84
C TRP A 201 -1.69 4.49 5.79
N THR A 202 -0.94 5.39 6.42
CA THR A 202 0.54 5.38 6.41
C THR A 202 1.15 4.16 7.12
N SER A 203 0.35 3.36 7.83
CA SER A 203 0.81 2.06 8.35
C SER A 203 1.15 1.09 7.23
N GLN A 204 0.28 0.99 6.22
CA GLN A 204 0.56 0.16 5.04
C GLN A 204 1.73 0.75 4.25
N GLU A 205 1.79 2.08 4.11
CA GLU A 205 2.85 2.79 3.38
C GLU A 205 4.23 2.67 4.06
N LEU A 206 4.28 2.38 5.36
CA LEU A 206 5.51 2.08 6.10
C LEU A 206 5.93 0.62 5.94
N LEU A 207 4.98 -0.29 6.18
CA LEU A 207 5.26 -1.71 6.35
C LEU A 207 5.39 -2.44 5.02
N SER A 208 4.56 -2.09 4.04
CA SER A 208 4.49 -2.76 2.75
C SER A 208 5.75 -2.59 1.88
N PRO A 209 6.33 -1.39 1.71
CA PRO A 209 7.44 -1.21 0.77
C PRO A 209 8.72 -1.90 1.21
N ASN A 210 9.41 -2.52 0.25
CA ASN A 210 10.75 -3.06 0.45
C ASN A 210 11.81 -1.94 0.57
N VAL A 211 11.62 -0.86 -0.20
CA VAL A 211 12.54 0.29 -0.25
C VAL A 211 11.78 1.57 0.10
N ILE A 212 12.25 2.29 1.11
CA ILE A 212 11.63 3.52 1.59
C ILE A 212 12.69 4.58 1.88
N PHE A 213 12.36 5.83 1.60
CA PHE A 213 13.21 6.99 1.89
C PHE A 213 12.41 8.03 2.64
N PHE A 214 12.99 8.59 3.71
CA PHE A 214 12.35 9.65 4.50
C PHE A 214 12.99 10.99 4.19
N TYR A 215 12.16 11.97 3.90
CA TYR A 215 12.54 13.35 3.64
C TYR A 215 11.87 14.29 4.64
N VAL A 216 12.60 15.32 5.06
CA VAL A 216 12.03 16.47 5.77
C VAL A 216 11.37 17.44 4.79
N SER A 217 10.69 18.48 5.30
CA SER A 217 9.87 19.40 4.50
C SER A 217 10.63 20.05 3.32
N GLU A 218 11.94 20.26 3.46
CA GLU A 218 12.82 20.85 2.45
C GLU A 218 13.37 19.82 1.44
N TRP A 219 12.79 18.62 1.39
CA TRP A 219 13.24 17.51 0.54
C TRP A 219 14.72 17.13 0.77
N LYS A 220 15.17 17.26 2.03
CA LYS A 220 16.46 16.74 2.49
C LYS A 220 16.24 15.38 3.15
N PRO A 221 17.15 14.41 2.99
CA PRO A 221 17.02 13.13 3.66
C PRO A 221 16.98 13.29 5.19
N TYR A 222 16.07 12.57 5.86
CA TYR A 222 15.99 12.52 7.31
C TYR A 222 17.30 11.95 7.89
N PHE A 223 17.83 12.61 8.93
CA PHE A 223 19.19 12.41 9.45
C PHE A 223 20.32 12.53 8.42
N GLY A 224 20.07 13.18 7.27
CA GLY A 224 21.05 13.21 6.18
C GLY A 224 21.36 11.81 5.63
N ASN A 225 20.44 10.85 5.80
CA ASN A 225 20.64 9.48 5.34
C ASN A 225 20.77 9.43 3.81
N THR A 226 21.97 9.08 3.34
CA THR A 226 22.30 8.92 1.90
C THR A 226 22.43 7.46 1.49
N GLY A 227 22.05 6.52 2.37
CA GLY A 227 22.04 5.09 2.07
C GLY A 227 21.01 4.71 1.01
N VAL A 228 21.05 3.45 0.58
CA VAL A 228 20.18 2.92 -0.49
C VAL A 228 18.76 2.60 -0.02
N ASN A 229 18.50 2.64 1.29
CA ASN A 229 17.18 2.41 1.89
C ASN A 229 17.18 2.93 3.34
N SER A 230 16.17 3.71 3.74
CA SER A 230 16.04 4.17 5.13
C SER A 230 15.77 3.04 6.12
N LYS A 231 15.22 1.91 5.68
CA LYS A 231 15.11 0.71 6.52
C LYS A 231 16.47 0.07 6.86
N GLN A 232 17.57 0.51 6.23
CA GLN A 232 18.92 0.03 6.52
C GLN A 232 19.74 1.02 7.37
N SER A 233 19.24 2.23 7.62
CA SER A 233 19.89 3.17 8.56
C SER A 233 19.62 2.72 10.00
N PRO A 234 20.67 2.50 10.82
CA PRO A 234 20.49 2.15 12.23
C PRO A 234 19.68 3.19 13.00
N GLU A 235 19.91 4.48 12.75
CA GLU A 235 19.26 5.59 13.44
C GLU A 235 17.77 5.65 13.11
N VAL A 236 17.42 5.56 11.82
CA VAL A 236 16.02 5.57 11.38
C VAL A 236 15.30 4.31 11.85
N MET A 237 15.94 3.15 11.72
CA MET A 237 15.34 1.87 12.11
C MET A 237 15.10 1.78 13.61
N GLN A 238 16.05 2.27 14.42
CA GLN A 238 15.87 2.32 15.88
C GLN A 238 14.68 3.22 16.24
N GLU A 239 14.59 4.41 15.66
CA GLU A 239 13.45 5.31 15.91
C GLU A 239 12.11 4.69 15.47
N LEU A 240 12.06 4.05 14.30
CA LEU A 240 10.87 3.35 13.83
C LEU A 240 10.46 2.21 14.78
N ALA A 241 11.40 1.34 15.13
CA ALA A 241 11.17 0.20 16.02
C ALA A 241 10.68 0.66 17.40
N ASP A 242 11.24 1.75 17.92
CA ASP A 242 10.82 2.35 19.18
C ASP A 242 9.45 3.01 19.08
N SER A 243 9.12 3.64 17.95
CA SER A 243 7.81 4.27 17.74
C SER A 243 6.70 3.22 17.66
N ILE A 244 6.85 2.23 16.76
CA ILE A 244 5.79 1.27 16.50
C ILE A 244 5.86 0.04 17.39
N LYS A 245 6.91 -0.14 18.20
CA LYS A 245 7.16 -1.29 19.09
C LYS A 245 7.20 -2.64 18.35
N ILE A 246 7.85 -2.67 17.19
CA ILE A 246 8.07 -3.87 16.38
C ILE A 246 9.56 -4.06 16.15
N SER A 247 9.99 -5.32 16.10
CA SER A 247 11.40 -5.63 15.86
C SER A 247 11.87 -5.12 14.49
N PRO A 248 13.10 -4.60 14.37
CA PRO A 248 13.65 -4.16 13.08
C PRO A 248 13.51 -5.19 11.95
N GLY A 249 13.76 -6.48 12.26
CA GLY A 249 13.65 -7.56 11.27
C GLY A 249 12.25 -7.67 10.67
N THR A 250 11.22 -7.60 11.52
CA THR A 250 9.82 -7.63 11.07
C THR A 250 9.45 -6.41 10.24
N ILE A 251 10.01 -5.23 10.51
CA ILE A 251 9.74 -4.01 9.71
C ILE A 251 10.32 -4.14 8.29
N VAL A 252 11.47 -4.81 8.17
CA VAL A 252 12.17 -5.01 6.90
C VAL A 252 11.48 -6.07 6.03
N THR A 253 11.08 -7.19 6.63
CA THR A 253 10.53 -8.34 5.89
C THR A 253 9.02 -8.49 6.03
N PHE A 254 8.32 -7.41 6.39
CA PHE A 254 6.92 -7.46 6.80
C PHE A 254 6.03 -8.16 5.77
N SER A 255 5.38 -9.22 6.22
CA SER A 255 4.21 -9.83 5.59
C SER A 255 2.98 -9.61 6.49
N PRO A 256 1.75 -9.50 5.93
CA PRO A 256 0.53 -9.42 6.72
C PRO A 256 0.38 -10.57 7.73
N ASP A 257 0.94 -11.73 7.40
CA ASP A 257 0.93 -12.95 8.22
C ASP A 257 1.99 -12.95 9.35
N ASP A 258 3.01 -12.09 9.29
CA ASP A 258 4.09 -12.06 10.28
C ASP A 258 3.63 -11.57 11.65
N LEU A 259 2.58 -10.73 11.64
CA LEU A 259 1.97 -10.17 12.83
C LEU A 259 0.64 -10.87 13.09
N GLY A 260 0.50 -11.44 14.28
CA GLY A 260 -0.79 -11.94 14.74
C GLY A 260 -1.82 -10.81 14.82
N VAL A 261 -3.11 -11.16 14.75
CA VAL A 261 -4.23 -10.20 14.73
C VAL A 261 -4.10 -9.11 15.80
N ARG A 262 -3.75 -9.50 17.03
CA ARG A 262 -3.56 -8.58 18.15
C ARG A 262 -2.52 -7.48 17.86
N GLU A 263 -1.43 -7.82 17.19
CA GLU A 263 -0.33 -6.90 16.94
C GLU A 263 -0.65 -5.94 15.80
N ASN A 264 -1.32 -6.42 14.75
CA ASN A 264 -1.91 -5.57 13.71
C ASN A 264 -2.92 -4.58 14.30
N LEU A 265 -3.79 -5.03 15.20
CA LEU A 265 -4.73 -4.14 15.90
C LEU A 265 -4.03 -3.14 16.81
N ARG A 266 -2.95 -3.55 17.49
CA ARG A 266 -2.13 -2.63 18.31
C ARG A 266 -1.53 -1.53 17.44
N LEU A 267 -0.95 -1.87 16.29
CA LEU A 267 -0.44 -0.87 15.34
C LEU A 267 -1.54 0.10 14.91
N ALA A 268 -2.68 -0.42 14.48
CA ALA A 268 -3.83 0.37 14.06
C ALA A 268 -4.30 1.34 15.17
N SER A 269 -4.30 0.88 16.43
CA SER A 269 -4.78 1.68 17.57
C SER A 269 -3.96 2.95 17.86
N THR A 270 -2.74 3.03 17.33
CA THR A 270 -1.88 4.23 17.47
C THR A 270 -2.12 5.26 16.37
N ARG A 271 -3.02 4.97 15.42
CA ARG A 271 -3.28 5.80 14.25
C ARG A 271 -4.66 6.46 14.31
N ASN A 272 -4.76 7.58 13.61
CA ASN A 272 -5.91 8.45 13.47
C ASN A 272 -6.36 8.46 12.01
N ALA A 273 -7.67 8.53 11.81
CA ALA A 273 -8.31 8.61 10.51
C ALA A 273 -9.24 9.83 10.47
N LYS A 274 -9.34 10.47 9.31
CA LYS A 274 -10.25 11.62 9.14
C LYS A 274 -11.69 11.16 8.97
N PHE A 275 -11.88 10.05 8.26
CA PHE A 275 -13.17 9.41 8.08
C PHE A 275 -13.20 8.13 8.91
N ASP A 276 -14.34 7.80 9.50
CA ASP A 276 -14.48 6.61 10.35
C ASP A 276 -14.17 5.33 9.56
N GLU A 277 -14.53 5.31 8.27
CA GLU A 277 -14.33 4.17 7.38
C GLU A 277 -12.85 3.91 7.07
N ASP A 278 -12.01 4.95 7.07
CA ASP A 278 -10.56 4.84 6.84
C ASP A 278 -9.86 4.02 7.94
N VAL A 279 -10.43 3.95 9.15
CA VAL A 279 -9.92 3.07 10.22
C VAL A 279 -9.99 1.61 9.78
N ALA A 280 -11.08 1.22 9.12
CA ALA A 280 -11.26 -0.15 8.63
C ALA A 280 -10.50 -0.36 7.31
N TYR A 281 -10.60 0.58 6.37
CA TYR A 281 -10.04 0.43 5.02
C TYR A 281 -8.51 0.39 5.00
N SER A 282 -7.87 1.14 5.90
CA SER A 282 -6.42 1.08 6.12
C SER A 282 -5.91 -0.25 6.69
N LEU A 283 -6.78 -1.21 6.99
CA LEU A 283 -6.42 -2.53 7.51
C LEU A 283 -6.80 -3.69 6.58
N VAL A 284 -7.51 -3.42 5.48
CA VAL A 284 -8.15 -4.45 4.64
C VAL A 284 -7.16 -5.48 4.12
N GLU A 285 -6.03 -5.02 3.57
CA GLU A 285 -4.99 -5.91 3.04
C GLU A 285 -4.06 -6.47 4.12
N ILE A 286 -3.95 -5.82 5.29
CA ILE A 286 -3.20 -6.35 6.45
C ILE A 286 -3.92 -7.56 7.07
N PHE A 287 -5.24 -7.62 7.01
CA PHE A 287 -6.02 -8.77 7.48
C PHE A 287 -6.42 -9.73 6.36
N THR A 288 -5.92 -9.55 5.13
CA THR A 288 -6.29 -10.37 3.96
C THR A 288 -7.81 -10.53 3.83
N SER A 289 -8.55 -9.44 4.03
CA SER A 289 -10.02 -9.44 4.09
C SER A 289 -10.64 -8.97 2.78
N ASP A 290 -11.76 -9.58 2.36
CA ASP A 290 -12.50 -9.20 1.12
C ASP A 290 -13.41 -7.95 1.33
N ILE A 291 -12.99 -6.99 2.16
CA ILE A 291 -13.79 -5.81 2.48
C ILE A 291 -13.75 -4.84 1.30
N ARG A 292 -14.91 -4.50 0.75
CA ARG A 292 -15.06 -3.48 -0.30
C ARG A 292 -15.37 -2.12 0.32
N PRO A 293 -14.57 -1.08 0.04
CA PRO A 293 -14.84 0.26 0.55
C PRO A 293 -16.15 0.86 0.02
N HIS A 294 -16.84 1.66 0.84
CA HIS A 294 -18.09 2.33 0.51
C HIS A 294 -18.18 3.65 1.28
N TYR A 295 -17.70 4.75 0.70
CA TYR A 295 -17.78 6.07 1.33
C TYR A 295 -19.16 6.71 1.16
N GLY A 296 -19.68 7.34 2.22
CA GLY A 296 -20.77 8.33 2.11
C GLY A 296 -22.19 7.80 1.92
N LYS A 297 -22.45 6.51 2.18
CA LYS A 297 -23.82 5.99 2.30
C LYS A 297 -24.16 5.73 3.77
N GLU A 298 -25.46 5.77 4.12
CA GLU A 298 -25.89 5.27 5.43
C GLU A 298 -25.29 3.88 5.68
N PRO A 299 -24.75 3.62 6.88
CA PRO A 299 -24.05 2.38 7.18
C PRO A 299 -24.96 1.19 6.85
N THR A 300 -24.53 0.40 5.86
CA THR A 300 -25.26 -0.76 5.37
C THR A 300 -25.11 -1.94 6.34
N LEU A 301 -25.89 -3.01 6.15
CA LEU A 301 -25.73 -4.25 6.96
C LEU A 301 -24.31 -4.85 6.87
N SER A 302 -23.56 -4.61 5.79
CA SER A 302 -22.13 -4.92 5.67
C SER A 302 -21.25 -4.06 6.59
N ASP A 303 -21.63 -2.81 6.84
CA ASP A 303 -20.93 -1.94 7.79
C ASP A 303 -21.25 -2.31 9.25
N ILE A 304 -22.48 -2.74 9.51
CA ILE A 304 -22.84 -3.32 10.82
C ILE A 304 -22.15 -4.68 11.04
N SER A 305 -21.86 -5.42 9.95
CA SER A 305 -21.08 -6.66 9.98
C SER A 305 -19.63 -6.42 10.39
N TRP A 306 -19.00 -5.28 10.06
CA TRP A 306 -17.64 -4.98 10.55
C TRP A 306 -17.65 -4.70 12.05
N ARG A 307 -18.62 -3.94 12.59
CA ARG A 307 -18.72 -3.73 14.05
C ARG A 307 -18.88 -5.06 14.77
N ARG A 308 -19.69 -5.96 14.19
CA ARG A 308 -19.92 -7.30 14.71
C ARG A 308 -18.74 -8.25 14.51
N SER A 309 -17.99 -8.15 13.42
CA SER A 309 -16.78 -8.95 13.16
C SER A 309 -15.62 -8.48 14.02
N TRP A 310 -15.50 -7.17 14.26
CA TRP A 310 -14.61 -6.56 15.25
C TRP A 310 -14.93 -7.04 16.67
N LEU A 311 -16.21 -6.95 17.08
CA LEU A 311 -16.70 -7.45 18.38
C LEU A 311 -16.61 -8.98 18.50
N ALA A 312 -16.70 -9.73 17.39
CA ALA A 312 -16.54 -11.17 17.34
C ALA A 312 -15.07 -11.60 17.36
N MET A 313 -14.16 -10.81 16.76
CA MET A 313 -12.71 -10.97 16.87
C MET A 313 -12.23 -10.66 18.30
N GLU A 314 -12.81 -9.66 18.97
CA GLU A 314 -12.63 -9.39 20.40
C GLU A 314 -13.09 -10.56 21.31
N ARG A 315 -14.10 -11.32 20.86
CA ARG A 315 -14.69 -12.44 21.61
C ARG A 315 -14.18 -13.82 21.16
N SER A 316 -13.26 -13.87 20.19
CA SER A 316 -12.78 -15.11 19.60
C SER A 316 -11.87 -15.88 20.57
N PRO A 317 -12.09 -17.19 20.81
CA PRO A 317 -11.29 -17.97 21.75
C PRO A 317 -9.82 -18.17 21.33
N TYR A 318 -9.43 -17.75 20.13
CA TYR A 318 -8.03 -17.62 19.70
C TYR A 318 -7.21 -16.66 20.58
N LEU A 319 -7.86 -15.85 21.42
CA LEU A 319 -7.22 -15.03 22.47
C LEU A 319 -6.76 -15.82 23.71
N ARG A 320 -7.01 -17.13 23.78
CA ARG A 320 -6.50 -17.99 24.86
C ARG A 320 -5.45 -18.94 24.28
N GLY A 321 -4.19 -18.55 24.41
CA GLY A 321 -3.07 -19.28 23.81
C GLY A 321 -3.00 -20.74 24.24
N GLN A 322 -2.76 -21.63 23.26
CA GLN A 322 -1.90 -22.81 23.37
C GLN A 322 -1.63 -23.35 21.95
N GLY A 323 -0.42 -23.90 21.76
CA GLY A 323 0.17 -24.16 20.44
C GLY A 323 -0.27 -25.44 19.74
N SER A 324 0.46 -25.68 18.64
CA SER A 324 0.56 -26.90 17.83
C SER A 324 -0.41 -27.09 16.65
N ARG A 325 0.21 -27.07 15.46
CA ARG A 325 0.03 -27.90 14.25
C ARG A 325 -1.35 -28.04 13.55
N ARG A 326 -1.30 -27.61 12.28
CA ARG A 326 -1.74 -28.25 11.02
C ARG A 326 -3.22 -28.14 10.54
N HIS A 327 -3.26 -27.91 9.22
CA HIS A 327 -4.26 -28.22 8.19
C HIS A 327 -5.39 -27.21 7.85
N THR A 328 -5.24 -26.68 6.63
CA THR A 328 -6.26 -26.31 5.64
C THR A 328 -7.49 -27.22 5.63
N THR A 329 -8.70 -26.65 5.51
CA THR A 329 -9.59 -26.73 4.33
C THR A 329 -10.93 -26.03 4.59
N ALA A 330 -11.44 -25.34 3.56
CA ALA A 330 -12.82 -25.01 3.18
C ALA A 330 -13.95 -25.05 4.23
N VAL A 331 -14.88 -24.07 4.18
CA VAL A 331 -16.30 -24.32 3.89
C VAL A 331 -17.06 -23.00 3.63
N SER A 332 -17.83 -23.07 2.55
CA SER A 332 -18.81 -22.17 1.98
C SER A 332 -20.09 -21.93 2.79
N ARG A 333 -20.77 -20.82 2.45
CA ARG A 333 -22.22 -20.55 2.54
C ARG A 333 -22.87 -20.57 3.92
N LEU A 334 -23.17 -19.38 4.44
CA LEU A 334 -24.26 -19.18 5.41
C LEU A 334 -25.08 -17.94 5.02
N ARG A 335 -26.33 -18.17 4.58
CA ARG A 335 -27.41 -17.17 4.58
C ARG A 335 -27.94 -17.09 6.01
N PHE A 336 -28.11 -15.88 6.56
CA PHE A 336 -28.90 -15.70 7.78
C PHE A 336 -29.74 -14.43 7.76
N SER A 337 -30.94 -14.57 8.32
CA SER A 337 -32.04 -13.62 8.38
C SER A 337 -31.73 -12.42 9.27
N VAL A 338 -32.37 -11.30 8.92
CA VAL A 338 -32.28 -10.01 9.61
C VAL A 338 -33.01 -10.08 10.95
N TYR A 339 -32.29 -9.86 12.05
CA TYR A 339 -32.86 -9.46 13.33
C TYR A 339 -32.23 -8.13 13.78
N ASN A 340 -33.09 -7.13 14.00
CA ASN A 340 -32.72 -5.88 14.69
C ASN A 340 -32.37 -6.21 16.14
N TYR A 341 -31.14 -5.89 16.55
CA TYR A 341 -30.66 -6.12 17.91
C TYR A 341 -30.10 -4.83 18.50
N ASN A 342 -30.79 -4.28 19.50
CA ASN A 342 -30.26 -3.32 20.44
C ASN A 342 -29.56 -4.10 21.58
N PRO A 343 -28.26 -3.91 21.84
CA PRO A 343 -27.63 -4.55 22.98
C PRO A 343 -28.18 -3.96 24.29
N PRO A 344 -28.62 -4.79 25.25
CA PRO A 344 -29.01 -4.30 26.57
C PRO A 344 -27.77 -3.83 27.34
N SER A 345 -27.93 -2.77 28.13
CA SER A 345 -26.95 -2.45 29.17
C SER A 345 -26.90 -3.59 30.17
N LEU A 346 -25.71 -4.15 30.42
CA LEU A 346 -25.51 -5.15 31.48
C LEU A 346 -25.85 -4.52 32.84
N GLU A 347 -27.04 -4.83 33.37
CA GLU A 347 -27.47 -4.40 34.69
C GLU A 347 -26.55 -4.98 35.78
N GLY A 348 -26.43 -4.26 36.90
CA GLY A 348 -25.41 -4.49 37.93
C GLY A 348 -25.37 -5.90 38.56
N ALA A 349 -26.40 -6.73 38.38
CA ALA A 349 -26.43 -8.11 38.85
C ALA A 349 -25.59 -9.06 37.98
N GLU A 350 -25.63 -8.90 36.65
CA GLU A 350 -24.84 -9.74 35.72
C GLU A 350 -23.36 -9.39 35.77
N MET A 351 -23.04 -8.09 35.91
CA MET A 351 -21.67 -7.61 36.15
C MET A 351 -21.10 -8.23 37.44
N LYS A 352 -21.89 -8.28 38.53
CA LYS A 352 -21.49 -8.92 39.80
C LYS A 352 -21.27 -10.43 39.65
N SER A 353 -22.08 -11.12 38.84
CA SER A 353 -21.92 -12.55 38.56
C SER A 353 -20.63 -12.85 37.78
N CYS A 354 -20.30 -12.03 36.77
CA CYS A 354 -19.05 -12.16 36.02
C CYS A 354 -17.81 -11.85 36.88
N ILE A 355 -17.89 -10.84 37.75
CA ILE A 355 -16.82 -10.52 38.71
C ILE A 355 -16.63 -11.64 39.75
N ALA A 356 -17.71 -12.27 40.21
CA ALA A 356 -17.65 -13.42 41.12
C ALA A 356 -16.97 -14.63 40.46
N LYS A 357 -17.32 -14.96 39.21
CA LYS A 357 -16.67 -16.03 38.42
C LYS A 357 -15.18 -15.78 38.16
N LEU A 358 -14.75 -14.52 38.09
CA LEU A 358 -13.34 -14.14 37.95
C LEU A 358 -12.57 -14.18 39.28
N ARG A 359 -13.23 -13.90 40.41
CA ARG A 359 -12.64 -14.00 41.76
C ARG A 359 -12.30 -15.44 42.15
N ASP A 360 -13.05 -16.43 41.67
CA ASP A 360 -12.76 -17.85 41.92
C ASP A 360 -11.57 -18.39 41.10
N LYS A 361 -11.22 -17.73 39.99
CA LYS A 361 -10.17 -18.20 39.07
C LYS A 361 -8.82 -17.52 39.27
N PHE A 362 -8.76 -16.41 40.01
CA PHE A 362 -7.53 -15.65 40.21
C PHE A 362 -7.48 -15.00 41.60
N PRO A 363 -6.31 -15.01 42.29
CA PRO A 363 -6.13 -14.26 43.54
C PRO A 363 -6.52 -12.79 43.36
N ARG A 364 -7.24 -12.22 44.33
CA ARG A 364 -7.81 -10.84 44.27
C ARG A 364 -6.82 -9.78 43.79
N GLN A 365 -5.54 -9.94 44.12
CA GLN A 365 -4.46 -9.02 43.74
C GLN A 365 -4.17 -9.02 42.23
N LYS A 366 -4.22 -10.18 41.56
CA LYS A 366 -4.03 -10.29 40.10
C LYS A 366 -5.22 -9.71 39.32
N VAL A 367 -6.45 -9.93 39.79
CA VAL A 367 -7.67 -9.36 39.17
C VAL A 367 -7.64 -7.84 39.25
N ARG A 368 -7.22 -7.28 40.40
CA ARG A 368 -7.09 -5.83 40.58
C ARG A 368 -6.00 -5.21 39.70
N ILE A 369 -4.89 -5.91 39.48
CA ILE A 369 -3.83 -5.49 38.54
C ILE A 369 -4.35 -5.47 37.10
N ILE A 370 -5.08 -6.50 36.67
CA ILE A 370 -5.65 -6.56 35.31
C ILE A 370 -6.70 -5.48 35.11
N TYR A 371 -7.61 -5.29 36.08
CA TYR A 371 -8.61 -4.24 36.05
C TYR A 371 -7.98 -2.84 35.95
N ASN A 372 -6.97 -2.57 36.77
CA ASN A 372 -6.26 -1.29 36.71
C ASN A 372 -5.53 -1.11 35.37
N LYS A 373 -4.90 -2.17 34.82
CA LYS A 373 -4.28 -2.11 33.49
C LYS A 373 -5.27 -1.79 32.39
N ILE A 374 -6.47 -2.37 32.43
CA ILE A 374 -7.54 -2.10 31.45
C ILE A 374 -8.10 -0.68 31.62
N ASN A 375 -8.34 -0.23 32.85
CA ASN A 375 -8.80 1.14 33.13
C ASN A 375 -7.76 2.23 32.81
N HIS A 376 -6.49 1.87 32.70
CA HIS A 376 -5.41 2.78 32.29
C HIS A 376 -5.11 2.74 30.78
N LEU A 377 -5.77 1.86 30.01
CA LEU A 377 -5.75 1.98 28.55
C LEU A 377 -6.58 3.21 28.19
N PHE A 378 -5.95 4.19 27.54
CA PHE A 378 -6.68 5.31 26.98
C PHE A 378 -7.73 4.75 26.01
N PRO A 379 -8.98 5.25 26.04
CA PRO A 379 -9.91 5.02 24.94
C PRO A 379 -9.21 5.41 23.65
N ALA A 380 -9.41 4.64 22.57
CA ALA A 380 -9.04 5.08 21.24
C ALA A 380 -9.57 6.52 21.06
N ARG A 381 -8.67 7.48 20.87
CA ARG A 381 -9.06 8.89 20.74
C ARG A 381 -9.58 9.07 19.33
N PHE A 382 -10.90 9.11 19.21
CA PHE A 382 -11.56 9.59 18.01
C PHE A 382 -11.41 11.12 17.99
N THR A 383 -10.75 11.65 16.96
CA THR A 383 -10.84 13.09 16.67
C THR A 383 -12.22 13.33 16.08
N THR A 384 -13.06 14.06 16.81
CA THR A 384 -14.30 14.65 16.32
C THR A 384 -14.04 15.69 15.23
#